data_AF-A0A7C4C147-F1
#
_entry.id   AF-A0A7C4C147-F1
#
_cell.length_a   1.000
_cell.length_b   1.000
_cell.length_c   1.000
_cell.angle_alpha   90.00
_cell.angle_beta   90.00
_cell.angle_gamma   90.00
#
_symmetry.space_group_name_H-M   'P 1'
#
loop_
_entity.id
_entity.type
_entity.pdbx_description
1 polymer ?
#
loop_
_entity_poly.entity_id
_entity_poly.type
_entity_poly.pdbx_seq_one_letter_code
_entity_poly.pdbx_strand_id
1 'polypeptide(L)'
;MVDFNYEIRYVETMLPELEKYLRSRELYRLVFVAREGDEPPYPTLTLGTYLLALKRAQGFIKTANQHSQWQKLARETDHLRSKWKQAWLDKARLDSSSRLRRWGDFLREYLQKPADQIDRYVYEVRNRVILELLKEENPDLSETWNTLEQLDQRLRERWLKGNFIWESDLETSFPPDLFWFLWGKPC
;
A
#
# COMPACT_ATOMS: atom_id res chain seq x y z
N MET A 1 -13.44 -6.62 -10.59
CA MET A 1 -13.63 -5.86 -9.33
C MET A 1 -12.61 -6.38 -8.34
N VAL A 2 -11.89 -5.54 -7.61
CA VAL A 2 -10.96 -6.01 -6.58
C VAL A 2 -11.76 -6.25 -5.30
N ASP A 3 -11.66 -7.44 -4.73
CA ASP A 3 -12.39 -7.85 -3.53
C ASP A 3 -11.46 -8.62 -2.56
N PHE A 4 -12.05 -9.23 -1.53
CA PHE A 4 -11.31 -10.05 -0.58
C PHE A 4 -10.52 -11.19 -1.25
N ASN A 5 -11.12 -11.89 -2.23
CA ASN A 5 -10.51 -13.06 -2.85
C ASN A 5 -9.30 -12.65 -3.71
N TYR A 6 -9.39 -11.51 -4.40
CA TYR A 6 -8.27 -10.92 -5.10
C TYR A 6 -7.09 -10.66 -4.14
N GLU A 7 -7.34 -9.94 -3.04
CA GLU A 7 -6.27 -9.57 -2.11
C GLU A 7 -5.66 -10.79 -1.39
N ILE A 8 -6.48 -11.75 -0.98
CA ILE A 8 -5.98 -12.94 -0.30
C ILE A 8 -5.20 -13.86 -1.24
N ARG A 9 -5.63 -14.05 -2.49
CA ARG A 9 -4.88 -14.83 -3.46
C ARG A 9 -3.48 -14.28 -3.67
N TYR A 10 -3.36 -12.95 -3.69
CA TYR A 10 -2.05 -12.28 -3.71
C TYR A 10 -1.24 -12.63 -2.47
N VAL A 11 -1.78 -12.42 -1.27
CA VAL A 11 -1.08 -12.67 0.00
C VAL A 11 -0.64 -14.14 0.12
N GLU A 12 -1.52 -15.09 -0.22
CA GLU A 12 -1.26 -16.53 -0.19
C GLU A 12 -0.14 -16.93 -1.14
N THR A 13 -0.12 -16.35 -2.35
CA THR A 13 0.91 -16.66 -3.34
C THR A 13 2.27 -16.04 -2.96
N MET A 14 2.27 -14.85 -2.35
CA MET A 14 3.50 -14.14 -1.99
C MET A 14 4.14 -14.62 -0.69
N LEU A 15 3.34 -15.09 0.27
CA LEU A 15 3.83 -15.43 1.61
C LEU A 15 4.94 -16.51 1.61
N PRO A 16 4.85 -17.62 0.84
CA PRO A 16 5.95 -18.59 0.72
C PRO A 16 7.24 -17.99 0.15
N GLU A 17 7.12 -17.00 -0.75
CA GLU A 17 8.26 -16.31 -1.36
C GLU A 17 8.84 -15.22 -0.46
N LEU A 18 8.09 -14.77 0.55
CA LEU A 18 8.42 -13.61 1.36
C LEU A 18 9.73 -13.80 2.13
N GLU A 19 10.00 -14.98 2.70
CA GLU A 19 11.27 -15.24 3.39
C GLU A 19 12.47 -15.09 2.44
N LYS A 20 12.39 -15.68 1.24
CA LYS A 20 13.44 -15.59 0.22
C LYS A 20 13.56 -14.15 -0.32
N TYR A 21 12.46 -13.41 -0.38
CA TYR A 21 12.45 -12.00 -0.78
C TYR A 21 13.12 -11.11 0.27
N LEU A 22 12.77 -11.24 1.56
CA LEU A 22 13.35 -10.46 2.65
C LEU A 22 14.88 -10.57 2.66
N ARG A 23 15.40 -11.78 2.40
CA ARG A 23 16.84 -12.06 2.38
C ARG A 23 17.55 -11.64 1.08
N SER A 24 16.80 -11.22 0.06
CA SER A 24 17.38 -10.79 -1.22
C SER A 24 17.72 -9.30 -1.22
N ARG A 25 18.53 -8.86 -2.19
CA ARG A 25 18.84 -7.44 -2.40
C ARG A 25 17.84 -6.71 -3.31
N GLU A 26 16.90 -7.43 -3.92
CA GLU A 26 15.99 -6.84 -4.91
C GLU A 26 14.86 -6.05 -4.22
N LEU A 27 14.48 -4.89 -4.75
CA LEU A 27 13.28 -4.19 -4.27
C LEU A 27 12.01 -4.86 -4.82
N TYR A 28 12.01 -5.16 -6.12
CA TYR A 28 10.88 -5.73 -6.84
C TYR A 28 11.16 -7.19 -7.19
N ARG A 29 10.30 -8.10 -6.73
CA ARG A 29 10.33 -9.50 -7.17
C ARG A 29 9.10 -9.82 -8.01
N LEU A 30 9.32 -10.41 -9.18
CA LEU A 30 8.23 -10.96 -9.99
C LEU A 30 7.81 -12.31 -9.40
N VAL A 31 6.52 -12.43 -9.09
CA VAL A 31 5.88 -13.70 -8.72
C VAL A 31 4.59 -13.76 -9.51
N PHE A 32 4.37 -14.89 -10.19
CA PHE A 32 3.17 -15.07 -10.99
C PHE A 32 1.98 -15.41 -10.07
N VAL A 33 0.91 -14.64 -10.19
CA VAL A 33 -0.36 -14.90 -9.53
C VAL A 33 -1.41 -15.09 -10.63
N ALA A 34 -2.11 -16.23 -10.59
CA ALA A 34 -3.17 -16.51 -11.55
C ALA A 34 -4.31 -15.49 -11.39
N ARG A 35 -4.81 -14.98 -12.50
CA ARG A 35 -5.94 -14.04 -12.57
C ARG A 35 -7.22 -14.82 -12.84
N GLU A 36 -8.33 -14.35 -12.28
CA GLU A 36 -9.66 -14.86 -12.60
C GLU A 36 -10.44 -13.82 -13.41
N GLY A 37 -11.01 -14.24 -14.56
CA GLY A 37 -11.81 -13.36 -15.43
C GLY A 37 -11.10 -12.05 -15.80
N ASP A 38 -11.79 -10.93 -15.60
CA ASP A 38 -11.33 -9.57 -15.93
C ASP A 38 -10.61 -8.87 -14.76
N GLU A 39 -10.10 -9.62 -13.78
CA GLU A 39 -9.31 -9.07 -12.67
C GLU A 39 -8.08 -8.27 -13.18
N PRO A 40 -7.73 -7.13 -12.57
CA PRO A 40 -6.52 -6.40 -12.95
C PRO A 40 -5.25 -7.22 -12.66
N PRO A 41 -4.13 -6.94 -13.36
CA PRO A 41 -2.87 -7.63 -13.10
C PRO A 41 -2.39 -7.39 -11.67
N TYR A 42 -1.88 -8.44 -11.03
CA TYR A 42 -1.31 -8.34 -9.68
C TYR A 42 0.00 -7.53 -9.68
N PRO A 43 0.26 -6.74 -8.63
CA PRO A 43 1.50 -5.99 -8.51
C PRO A 43 2.70 -6.92 -8.28
N THR A 44 3.91 -6.51 -8.67
CA THR A 44 5.14 -7.19 -8.26
C THR A 44 5.27 -7.22 -6.75
N LEU A 45 5.90 -8.25 -6.19
CA LEU A 45 6.20 -8.32 -4.77
C LEU A 45 7.16 -7.20 -4.37
N THR A 46 6.66 -6.32 -3.51
CA THR A 46 7.40 -5.39 -2.65
C THR A 46 6.83 -5.53 -1.25
N LEU A 47 7.56 -5.12 -0.21
CA LEU A 47 7.01 -5.17 1.14
C LEU A 47 5.71 -4.34 1.26
N GLY A 48 5.68 -3.16 0.65
CA GLY A 48 4.53 -2.27 0.65
C GLY A 48 3.31 -2.81 -0.10
N THR A 49 3.49 -3.46 -1.25
CA THR A 49 2.36 -4.10 -1.97
C THR A 49 1.79 -5.29 -1.19
N TYR A 50 2.66 -6.05 -0.52
CA TYR A 50 2.24 -7.13 0.38
C TYR A 50 1.42 -6.61 1.56
N LEU A 51 1.92 -5.59 2.25
CA LEU A 51 1.22 -4.97 3.38
C LEU A 51 -0.11 -4.34 2.97
N LEU A 52 -0.15 -3.68 1.81
CA LEU A 52 -1.38 -3.11 1.28
C LEU A 52 -2.44 -4.18 1.02
N ALA A 53 -2.08 -5.29 0.38
CA ALA A 53 -3.00 -6.38 0.12
C ALA A 53 -3.53 -7.00 1.43
N LEU A 54 -2.64 -7.23 2.41
CA LEU A 54 -3.02 -7.75 3.71
C LEU A 54 -3.98 -6.80 4.46
N LYS A 55 -3.74 -5.48 4.40
CA LYS A 55 -4.61 -4.44 4.98
C LYS A 55 -5.96 -4.34 4.26
N ARG A 56 -5.98 -4.41 2.93
CA ARG A 56 -7.24 -4.39 2.16
C ARG A 56 -8.08 -5.64 2.42
N ALA A 57 -7.46 -6.83 2.45
CA ALA A 57 -8.12 -8.07 2.85
C ALA A 57 -8.71 -8.01 4.28
N GLN A 58 -8.03 -7.31 5.20
CA GLN A 58 -8.55 -7.04 6.54
C GLN A 58 -9.83 -6.21 6.51
N GLY A 59 -9.96 -5.26 5.57
CA GLY A 59 -11.07 -4.31 5.53
C GLY A 59 -12.35 -4.83 4.91
N PHE A 60 -12.26 -5.72 3.92
CA PHE A 60 -13.47 -6.27 3.29
C PHE A 60 -14.40 -7.00 4.28
N ILE A 61 -15.70 -6.97 4.00
CA ILE A 61 -16.67 -7.81 4.72
C ILE A 61 -16.33 -9.28 4.45
N LYS A 62 -16.23 -10.08 5.51
CA LYS A 62 -15.77 -11.47 5.44
C LYS A 62 -16.77 -12.42 6.06
N THR A 63 -16.89 -13.61 5.48
CA THR A 63 -17.46 -14.78 6.16
C THR A 63 -16.52 -15.27 7.28
N ALA A 64 -17.03 -16.12 8.18
CA ALA A 64 -16.22 -16.72 9.24
C ALA A 64 -15.00 -17.52 8.70
N ASN A 65 -15.15 -18.17 7.54
CA ASN A 65 -14.06 -18.91 6.90
C ASN A 65 -12.99 -17.96 6.35
N GLN A 66 -13.40 -16.93 5.61
CA GLN A 66 -12.49 -15.90 5.09
C GLN A 66 -11.77 -15.15 6.21
N HIS A 67 -12.45 -14.89 7.33
CA HIS A 67 -11.84 -14.31 8.51
C HIS A 67 -10.73 -15.19 9.09
N SER A 68 -11.00 -16.49 9.25
CA SER A 68 -10.00 -17.47 9.73
C SER A 68 -8.81 -17.59 8.78
N GLN A 69 -9.05 -17.57 7.47
CA GLN A 69 -8.03 -17.59 6.43
C GLN A 69 -7.10 -16.37 6.52
N TRP A 70 -7.68 -15.16 6.56
CA TRP A 70 -6.90 -13.92 6.73
C TRP A 70 -6.10 -13.92 8.04
N GLN A 71 -6.71 -14.33 9.16
CA GLN A 71 -6.02 -14.39 10.45
C GLN A 71 -4.81 -15.32 10.42
N LYS A 72 -4.90 -16.47 9.75
CA LYS A 72 -3.78 -17.40 9.59
C LYS A 72 -2.61 -16.73 8.86
N LEU A 73 -2.90 -16.11 7.72
CA LEU A 73 -1.87 -15.43 6.90
C LEU A 73 -1.25 -14.23 7.64
N ALA A 74 -2.05 -13.47 8.39
CA ALA A 74 -1.55 -12.37 9.22
C ALA A 74 -0.58 -12.89 10.30
N ARG A 75 -0.92 -13.97 11.00
CA ARG A 75 -0.03 -14.58 12.01
C ARG A 75 1.28 -15.10 11.41
N GLU A 76 1.21 -15.75 10.24
CA GLU A 76 2.41 -16.23 9.54
C GLU A 76 3.29 -15.06 9.07
N THR A 77 2.67 -13.96 8.63
CA THR A 77 3.36 -12.70 8.33
C THR A 77 4.09 -12.16 9.55
N ASP A 78 3.41 -12.06 10.69
CA ASP A 78 3.97 -11.52 11.93
C ASP A 78 5.13 -12.38 12.45
N HIS A 79 5.04 -13.70 12.27
CA HIS A 79 6.13 -14.62 12.56
C HIS A 79 7.35 -14.35 11.66
N LEU A 80 7.17 -14.18 10.34
CA LEU A 80 8.27 -13.84 9.43
C LEU A 80 8.87 -12.46 9.73
N ARG A 81 8.02 -11.46 10.01
CA ARG A 81 8.43 -10.12 10.45
C ARG A 81 9.31 -10.18 11.69
N SER A 82 8.91 -10.95 12.69
CA SER A 82 9.65 -11.10 13.95
C SER A 82 10.96 -11.87 13.75
N LYS A 83 10.92 -12.98 13.00
CA LYS A 83 12.08 -13.83 12.69
C LYS A 83 13.15 -13.08 11.89
N TRP A 84 12.74 -12.27 10.92
CA TRP A 84 13.62 -11.57 9.98
C TRP A 84 13.55 -10.04 10.16
N LYS A 85 13.45 -9.58 11.41
CA LYS A 85 13.21 -8.17 11.75
C LYS A 85 14.12 -7.18 11.01
N GLN A 86 15.44 -7.39 11.02
CA GLN A 86 16.35 -6.45 10.35
C GLN A 86 16.12 -6.41 8.84
N ALA A 87 16.00 -7.58 8.19
CA ALA A 87 15.74 -7.66 6.76
C ALA A 87 14.39 -7.04 6.38
N TRP A 88 13.37 -7.18 7.23
CA TRP A 88 12.08 -6.51 7.08
C TRP A 88 12.21 -4.99 7.11
N LEU A 89 12.91 -4.44 8.11
CA LEU A 89 13.15 -2.99 8.23
C LEU A 89 13.97 -2.44 7.05
N ASP A 90 14.95 -3.21 6.56
CA ASP A 90 15.76 -2.84 5.40
C ASP A 90 14.90 -2.80 4.12
N LYS A 91 14.00 -3.77 3.92
CA LYS A 91 13.01 -3.73 2.83
C LYS A 91 12.05 -2.55 2.98
N ALA A 92 11.58 -2.27 4.19
CA ALA A 92 10.69 -1.15 4.45
C ALA A 92 11.37 0.18 4.08
N ARG A 93 12.64 0.36 4.46
CA ARG A 93 13.44 1.54 4.08
C ARG A 93 13.60 1.67 2.57
N LEU A 94 13.96 0.58 1.90
CA LEU A 94 14.19 0.56 0.45
C LEU A 94 12.91 0.89 -0.34
N ASP A 95 11.79 0.28 0.04
CA ASP A 95 10.48 0.53 -0.58
C ASP A 95 10.02 1.95 -0.30
N SER A 96 10.11 2.43 0.95
CA SER A 96 9.73 3.80 1.31
C SER A 96 10.47 4.84 0.48
N SER A 97 11.79 4.66 0.30
CA SER A 97 12.61 5.56 -0.52
C SER A 97 12.14 5.61 -1.98
N SER A 98 11.83 4.45 -2.56
CA SER A 98 11.32 4.34 -3.93
C SER A 98 9.92 4.94 -4.09
N ARG A 99 9.01 4.66 -3.14
CA ARG A 99 7.63 5.17 -3.15
C ARG A 99 7.59 6.68 -2.95
N LEU A 100 8.40 7.21 -2.05
CA LEU A 100 8.49 8.64 -1.77
C LEU A 100 8.96 9.41 -3.00
N ARG A 101 9.97 8.89 -3.71
CA ARG A 101 10.42 9.48 -4.98
C ARG A 101 9.28 9.52 -6.00
N ARG A 102 8.63 8.38 -6.26
CA ARG A 102 7.51 8.29 -7.21
C ARG A 102 6.36 9.23 -6.85
N TRP A 103 6.01 9.29 -5.56
CA TRP A 103 4.96 10.18 -5.07
C TRP A 103 5.32 11.65 -5.24
N GLY A 104 6.56 12.03 -4.89
CA GLY A 104 7.06 13.39 -5.08
C GLY A 104 7.15 13.81 -6.54
N ASP A 105 7.52 12.91 -7.44
CA ASP A 105 7.55 13.16 -8.88
C ASP A 105 6.13 13.38 -9.43
N PHE A 106 5.18 12.52 -9.07
CA PHE A 106 3.76 12.72 -9.41
C PHE A 106 3.22 14.06 -8.89
N LEU A 107 3.44 14.39 -7.61
CA LEU A 107 2.94 15.65 -7.05
C LEU A 107 3.57 16.87 -7.73
N ARG A 108 4.84 16.79 -8.11
CA ARG A 108 5.51 17.86 -8.85
C ARG A 108 4.89 18.06 -10.23
N GLU A 109 4.65 16.98 -10.97
CA GLU A 109 3.96 17.02 -12.27
C GLU A 109 2.53 17.56 -12.12
N TYR A 110 1.80 17.09 -11.11
CA TYR A 110 0.45 17.52 -10.79
C TYR A 110 0.40 19.03 -10.52
N LEU A 111 1.29 19.55 -9.67
CA LEU A 111 1.29 20.98 -9.31
C LEU A 111 1.60 21.90 -10.51
N GLN A 112 2.33 21.40 -11.52
CA GLN A 112 2.61 22.13 -12.76
C GLN A 112 1.41 22.15 -13.72
N LYS A 113 0.69 21.03 -13.84
CA LYS A 113 -0.46 20.88 -14.75
C LYS A 113 -1.60 20.05 -14.14
N PRO A 114 -2.38 20.61 -13.18
CA PRO A 114 -3.37 19.83 -12.43
C PRO A 114 -4.43 19.16 -13.31
N ALA A 115 -4.92 19.87 -14.34
CA ALA A 115 -5.97 19.39 -15.23
C ALA A 115 -5.57 18.12 -16.00
N ASP A 116 -4.29 17.97 -16.37
CA ASP A 116 -3.79 16.84 -17.15
C ASP A 116 -3.51 15.60 -16.29
N GLN A 117 -3.50 15.77 -14.96
CA GLN A 117 -2.97 14.77 -14.01
C GLN A 117 -4.02 14.27 -13.03
N ILE A 118 -5.23 14.85 -13.00
CA ILE A 118 -6.26 14.54 -12.01
C ILE A 118 -6.69 13.06 -12.05
N ASP A 119 -6.82 12.48 -13.25
CA ASP A 119 -7.23 11.08 -13.42
C ASP A 119 -6.15 10.10 -12.92
N ARG A 120 -4.88 10.52 -12.90
CA ARG A 120 -3.78 9.71 -12.36
C ARG A 120 -3.83 9.61 -10.84
N TYR A 121 -4.46 10.57 -10.15
CA TYR A 121 -4.50 10.60 -8.68
C TYR A 121 -5.06 9.30 -8.09
N VAL A 122 -6.13 8.76 -8.68
CA VAL A 122 -6.80 7.52 -8.22
C VAL A 122 -5.83 6.33 -8.22
N TYR A 123 -4.85 6.32 -9.12
CA TYR A 123 -3.83 5.28 -9.19
C TYR A 123 -2.62 5.58 -8.29
N GLU A 124 -2.18 6.83 -8.26
CA GLU A 124 -0.95 7.25 -7.56
C GLU A 124 -1.13 7.33 -6.04
N VAL A 125 -2.35 7.59 -5.56
CA VAL A 125 -2.69 7.59 -4.12
C VAL A 125 -2.37 6.26 -3.45
N ARG A 126 -2.33 5.15 -4.22
CA ARG A 126 -1.86 3.85 -3.72
C ARG A 126 -0.43 3.94 -3.16
N ASN A 127 0.46 4.70 -3.79
CA ASN A 127 1.82 4.90 -3.28
C ASN A 127 1.80 5.62 -1.93
N ARG A 128 0.91 6.62 -1.76
CA ARG A 128 0.76 7.33 -0.49
C ARG A 128 0.21 6.45 0.63
N VAL A 129 -0.72 5.56 0.33
CA VAL A 129 -1.22 4.56 1.30
C VAL A 129 -0.10 3.62 1.72
N ILE A 130 0.68 3.10 0.75
CA ILE A 130 1.83 2.23 1.03
C ILE A 130 2.85 2.94 1.92
N LEU A 131 3.14 4.22 1.68
CA LEU A 131 4.03 5.01 2.54
C LEU A 131 3.54 5.09 3.99
N GLU A 132 2.23 5.21 4.21
CA GLU A 132 1.67 5.19 5.57
C GLU A 132 1.89 3.82 6.25
N LEU A 133 1.61 2.73 5.53
CA LEU A 133 1.82 1.38 6.05
C LEU A 133 3.30 1.11 6.35
N LEU A 134 4.22 1.56 5.48
CA LEU A 134 5.66 1.38 5.69
C LEU A 134 6.19 2.24 6.84
N LYS A 135 5.57 3.39 7.13
CA LYS A 135 5.88 4.22 8.29
C LYS A 135 5.56 3.51 9.61
N GLU A 136 4.44 2.76 9.66
CA GLU A 136 4.12 1.92 10.82
C GLU A 136 5.19 0.84 11.05
N GLU A 137 5.76 0.28 9.97
CA GLU A 137 6.80 -0.75 10.06
C GLU A 137 8.18 -0.21 10.47
N ASN A 138 8.53 1.01 10.04
CA ASN A 138 9.83 1.62 10.31
C ASN A 138 9.71 3.13 10.60
N PRO A 139 9.24 3.52 11.80
CA PRO A 139 9.01 4.92 12.16
C PRO A 139 10.30 5.74 12.30
N ASP A 140 11.45 5.09 12.46
CA ASP A 140 12.73 5.75 12.72
C ASP A 140 13.36 6.43 11.48
N LEU A 141 12.75 6.30 10.30
CA LEU A 141 13.17 6.95 9.05
C LEU A 141 12.76 8.44 9.00
N SER A 142 13.13 9.20 10.02
CA SER A 142 12.72 10.60 10.22
C SER A 142 12.84 11.49 8.98
N GLU A 143 13.98 11.43 8.25
CA GLU A 143 14.18 12.21 7.02
C GLU A 143 13.15 11.86 5.92
N THR A 144 12.85 10.56 5.76
CA THR A 144 11.84 10.09 4.80
C THR A 144 10.45 10.61 5.18
N TRP A 145 10.10 10.54 6.46
CA TRP A 145 8.78 10.95 6.95
C TRP A 145 8.59 12.47 6.98
N ASN A 146 9.64 13.24 7.30
CA ASN A 146 9.63 14.69 7.19
C ASN A 146 9.44 15.14 5.75
N THR A 147 10.08 14.45 4.79
CA THR A 147 9.90 14.74 3.36
C THR A 147 8.46 14.43 2.92
N LEU A 148 7.89 13.31 3.38
CA LEU A 148 6.49 12.96 3.09
C LEU A 148 5.53 14.01 3.66
N GLU A 149 5.76 14.49 4.87
CA GLU A 149 4.94 15.53 5.50
C GLU A 149 4.97 16.85 4.71
N GLN A 150 6.14 17.27 4.20
CA GLN A 150 6.25 18.44 3.34
C GLN A 150 5.47 18.28 2.02
N LEU A 151 5.48 17.09 1.44
CA LEU A 151 4.66 16.78 0.26
C LEU A 151 3.16 16.81 0.58
N ASP A 152 2.77 16.25 1.73
CA ASP A 152 1.38 16.26 2.19
C ASP A 152 0.88 17.69 2.46
N GLN A 153 1.69 18.57 3.06
CA GLN A 153 1.34 19.97 3.26
C GLN A 153 1.01 20.67 1.94
N ARG A 154 1.86 20.49 0.93
CA ARG A 154 1.63 21.04 -0.42
C ARG A 154 0.38 20.49 -1.08
N LEU A 155 0.08 19.20 -0.89
CA LEU A 155 -1.14 18.60 -1.42
C LEU A 155 -2.39 19.15 -0.72
N ARG A 156 -2.32 19.34 0.60
CA ARG A 156 -3.43 19.88 1.42
C ARG A 156 -3.83 21.30 1.01
N GLU A 157 -2.88 22.12 0.56
CA GLU A 157 -3.16 23.47 0.02
C GLU A 157 -4.13 23.45 -1.17
N ARG A 158 -4.22 22.32 -1.87
CA ARG A 158 -5.10 22.11 -3.03
C ARG A 158 -6.04 20.94 -2.83
N TRP A 159 -6.49 20.69 -1.61
CA TRP A 159 -7.34 19.53 -1.32
C TRP A 159 -8.83 19.88 -1.32
N LEU A 160 -9.61 19.13 -2.09
CA LEU A 160 -11.06 19.12 -1.99
C LEU A 160 -11.49 17.86 -1.24
N LYS A 161 -12.02 18.05 -0.03
CA LYS A 161 -12.65 16.97 0.73
C LYS A 161 -13.82 16.39 -0.07
N GLY A 162 -13.95 15.08 -0.05
CA GLY A 162 -15.01 14.37 -0.76
C GLY A 162 -15.25 12.98 -0.21
N ASN A 163 -15.89 12.14 -1.03
CA ASN A 163 -16.16 10.75 -0.71
C ASN A 163 -14.87 9.92 -0.73
N PHE A 164 -14.95 8.74 -0.12
CA PHE A 164 -13.91 7.73 -0.23
C PHE A 164 -13.75 7.29 -1.69
N ILE A 165 -12.50 7.20 -2.17
CA ILE A 165 -12.20 6.97 -3.59
C ILE A 165 -11.92 5.51 -3.97
N TRP A 166 -11.91 4.60 -2.99
CA TRP A 166 -11.78 3.16 -3.20
C TRP A 166 -13.11 2.44 -2.97
N GLU A 167 -13.10 1.11 -2.95
CA GLU A 167 -14.26 0.28 -2.67
C GLU A 167 -14.86 0.63 -1.29
N SER A 168 -16.16 0.91 -1.23
CA SER A 168 -16.85 1.37 0.00
C SER A 168 -16.67 0.43 1.19
N ASP A 169 -16.53 -0.86 0.94
CA ASP A 169 -16.29 -1.88 1.97
C ASP A 169 -15.00 -1.62 2.78
N LEU A 170 -14.06 -0.84 2.23
CA LEU A 170 -12.78 -0.55 2.86
C LEU A 170 -12.80 0.71 3.74
N GLU A 171 -13.85 1.53 3.68
CA GLU A 171 -13.92 2.83 4.39
C GLU A 171 -13.53 2.72 5.87
N THR A 172 -14.08 1.72 6.57
CA THR A 172 -13.84 1.50 8.01
C THR A 172 -12.37 1.19 8.32
N SER A 173 -11.63 0.59 7.38
CA SER A 173 -10.22 0.24 7.57
C SER A 173 -9.24 1.34 7.19
N PHE A 174 -9.72 2.37 6.50
CA PHE A 174 -8.93 3.51 6.06
C PHE A 174 -9.56 4.82 6.56
N PRO A 175 -9.56 5.05 7.89
CA PRO A 175 -10.22 6.22 8.49
C PRO A 175 -9.61 7.54 8.01
N PRO A 176 -10.41 8.60 7.88
CA PRO A 176 -10.00 9.88 7.30
C PRO A 176 -8.91 10.61 8.10
N ASP A 177 -8.77 10.38 9.40
CA ASP A 177 -7.74 11.04 10.20
C ASP A 177 -6.32 10.61 9.78
N LEU A 178 -6.16 9.33 9.44
CA LEU A 178 -4.89 8.75 9.02
C LEU A 178 -4.75 8.72 7.49
N PHE A 179 -5.82 8.39 6.79
CA PHE A 179 -5.85 8.20 5.34
C PHE A 179 -6.63 9.29 4.61
N TRP A 180 -6.57 10.55 5.08
CA TRP A 180 -7.29 11.71 4.52
C TRP A 180 -7.18 11.83 2.98
N PHE A 181 -6.05 11.41 2.41
CA PHE A 181 -5.78 11.41 0.97
C PHE A 181 -6.65 10.41 0.16
N LEU A 182 -7.38 9.52 0.83
CA LEU A 182 -8.43 8.68 0.22
C LEU A 182 -9.83 9.32 0.29
N TRP A 183 -9.99 10.44 0.99
CA TRP A 183 -11.29 11.08 1.29
C TRP A 183 -11.44 12.42 0.56
N GLY A 184 -11.33 12.37 -0.75
CA GLY A 184 -11.35 13.55 -1.61
C GLY A 184 -10.39 13.44 -2.78
N LYS A 185 -10.07 14.59 -3.35
CA LYS A 185 -9.16 14.72 -4.49
C LYS A 185 -8.49 16.08 -4.48
N PRO A 186 -7.35 16.24 -5.15
CA PRO A 186 -6.76 17.56 -5.33
C PRO A 186 -7.53 18.39 -6.37
N CYS A 187 -7.46 19.73 -6.30
CA CYS A 187 -8.06 20.69 -7.23
C CYS A 187 -7.09 21.32 -8.24
#